data_AF-A0A7Z7HVD0-F1
#
_entry.id   AF-A0A7Z7HVD0-F1
#
_cell.length_a   1.000
_cell.length_b   1.000
_cell.length_c   1.000
_cell.angle_alpha   90.00
_cell.angle_beta   90.00
_cell.angle_gamma   90.00
#
_symmetry.space_group_name_H-M   'P 1'
#
loop_
_entity.id
_entity.type
_entity.pdbx_description
1 polymer ?
#
loop_
_entity_poly.entity_id
_entity_poly.type
_entity_poly.pdbx_seq_one_letter_code
_entity_poly.pdbx_strand_id
1 'polypeptide(L)'
;MQIDVTPELGRLLVFIADVATAIRTNSLYAGDYESRDPHEVGLDVMWLSDSLHCFDRLGQALQSGDGKAIEAASEGLFGYYGMFIDGADGKGLKGDPKGTFERYGHLCNANEARAALDAIRLKAVAAQWTGA
;
A
#
# COMPACT_ATOMS: atom_id res chain seq x y z
N MET A 1 -26.23 -1.61 -5.99
CA MET A 1 -25.43 -2.56 -6.79
C MET A 1 -24.16 -2.85 -6.01
N GLN A 2 -23.77 -4.10 -5.82
CA GLN A 2 -22.53 -4.44 -5.12
C GLN A 2 -21.36 -4.36 -6.10
N ILE A 3 -20.33 -3.59 -5.78
CA ILE A 3 -19.14 -3.44 -6.61
C ILE A 3 -18.27 -4.69 -6.40
N ASP A 4 -18.07 -5.50 -7.45
CA ASP A 4 -17.18 -6.65 -7.35
C ASP A 4 -15.72 -6.23 -7.52
N VAL A 5 -14.99 -6.24 -6.40
CA VAL A 5 -13.56 -5.92 -6.29
C VAL A 5 -12.70 -7.15 -5.94
N THR A 6 -13.26 -8.36 -6.07
CA THR A 6 -12.60 -9.59 -5.64
C THR A 6 -11.20 -9.78 -6.25
N PRO A 7 -10.99 -9.57 -7.57
CA PRO A 7 -9.65 -9.70 -8.17
C PRO A 7 -8.64 -8.66 -7.64
N GLU A 8 -9.08 -7.45 -7.34
CA GLU A 8 -8.24 -6.39 -6.78
C GLU A 8 -7.87 -6.70 -5.34
N LEU A 9 -8.83 -7.18 -4.54
CA LEU A 9 -8.58 -7.63 -3.17
C LEU A 9 -7.59 -8.80 -3.11
N GLY A 10 -7.67 -9.75 -4.05
CA GLY A 10 -6.69 -10.82 -4.16
C GLY A 10 -5.26 -10.30 -4.40
N ARG A 11 -5.11 -9.32 -5.29
CA ARG A 11 -3.81 -8.66 -5.55
C ARG A 11 -3.30 -7.90 -4.33
N LEU A 12 -4.17 -7.15 -3.66
CA LEU A 12 -3.80 -6.43 -2.43
C LEU A 12 -3.42 -7.40 -1.29
N LEU A 13 -4.10 -8.54 -1.16
CA LEU A 13 -3.76 -9.54 -0.14
C LEU A 13 -2.37 -10.14 -0.35
N VAL A 14 -2.01 -10.43 -1.61
CA VAL A 14 -0.63 -10.86 -1.96
C VAL A 14 0.37 -9.78 -1.56
N PHE A 15 0.13 -8.53 -1.99
CA PHE A 15 1.00 -7.41 -1.65
C PHE A 15 1.15 -7.22 -0.12
N ILE A 16 0.07 -7.34 0.65
CA ILE A 16 0.10 -7.25 2.12
C ILE A 16 1.01 -8.35 2.71
N ALA A 17 0.92 -9.57 2.20
CA ALA A 17 1.77 -10.67 2.64
C ALA A 17 3.25 -10.44 2.29
N ASP A 18 3.53 -9.85 1.12
CA ASP A 18 4.88 -9.51 0.68
C ASP A 18 5.49 -8.42 1.57
N VAL A 19 4.73 -7.36 1.88
CA VAL A 19 5.18 -6.31 2.81
C VAL A 19 5.39 -6.88 4.21
N ALA A 20 4.50 -7.76 4.70
CA ALA A 20 4.71 -8.45 5.98
C ALA A 20 6.00 -9.29 5.98
N THR A 21 6.33 -9.91 4.84
CA THR A 21 7.60 -10.62 4.66
C THR A 21 8.79 -9.66 4.69
N ALA A 22 8.72 -8.53 4.00
CA ALA A 22 9.74 -7.49 4.02
C ALA A 22 9.97 -6.94 5.45
N ILE A 23 8.90 -6.67 6.21
CA ILE A 23 9.00 -6.30 7.63
C ILE A 23 9.74 -7.38 8.41
N ARG A 24 9.39 -8.66 8.21
CA ARG A 24 10.05 -9.77 8.90
C ARG A 24 11.55 -9.88 8.59
N THR A 25 11.98 -9.53 7.37
CA THR A 25 13.42 -9.51 7.01
C THR A 25 14.21 -8.39 7.70
N ASN A 26 13.54 -7.45 8.37
CA ASN A 26 14.16 -6.44 9.22
C ASN A 26 14.24 -6.89 10.70
N SER A 27 14.46 -8.18 10.93
CA SER A 27 14.59 -8.77 12.27
C SER A 27 15.67 -9.85 12.26
N LEU A 28 15.93 -10.46 13.43
CA LEU A 28 16.83 -11.61 13.59
C LEU A 28 16.51 -12.80 12.66
N TYR A 29 15.35 -12.78 11.99
CA TYR A 29 15.05 -13.73 10.92
C TYR A 29 16.05 -13.67 9.75
N ALA A 30 16.56 -12.48 9.41
CA ALA A 30 17.53 -12.32 8.34
C ALA A 30 18.95 -12.61 8.84
N GLY A 31 19.69 -13.42 8.08
CA GLY A 31 21.04 -13.85 8.47
C GLY A 31 22.09 -12.74 8.50
N ASP A 32 21.79 -11.59 7.88
CA ASP A 32 22.64 -10.40 7.85
C ASP A 32 22.18 -9.30 8.82
N TYR A 33 21.11 -9.52 9.60
CA TYR A 33 20.47 -8.49 10.42
C TYR A 33 21.45 -7.73 11.33
N GLU A 34 22.35 -8.44 12.03
CA GLU A 34 23.32 -7.82 12.95
C GLU A 34 24.34 -6.92 12.25
N SER A 35 24.53 -7.09 10.95
CA SER A 35 25.47 -6.30 10.14
C SER A 35 24.85 -5.07 9.48
N ARG A 36 23.52 -4.94 9.51
CA ARG A 36 22.78 -3.83 8.91
C ARG A 36 22.77 -2.61 9.83
N ASP A 37 22.69 -1.41 9.25
CA ASP A 37 22.53 -0.17 10.03
C ASP A 37 21.19 -0.17 10.77
N PRO A 38 21.17 -0.14 12.13
CA PRO A 38 19.92 -0.15 12.89
C PRO A 38 18.99 1.02 12.58
N HIS A 39 19.55 2.17 12.19
CA HIS A 39 18.74 3.33 11.83
C HIS A 39 18.00 3.12 10.51
N GLU A 40 18.68 2.62 9.46
CA GLU A 40 18.04 2.25 8.20
C GLU A 40 16.99 1.14 8.37
N VAL A 41 17.30 0.10 9.15
CA VAL A 41 16.35 -0.98 9.49
C VAL A 41 15.09 -0.41 10.16
N GLY A 42 15.25 0.54 11.08
CA GLY A 42 14.12 1.21 11.73
C GLY A 42 13.26 2.02 10.76
N LEU A 43 13.88 2.72 9.81
CA LEU A 43 13.17 3.47 8.76
C LEU A 43 12.44 2.53 7.80
N ASP A 44 13.07 1.41 7.41
CA ASP A 44 12.46 0.39 6.56
C ASP A 44 11.20 -0.19 7.21
N VAL A 45 11.29 -0.64 8.46
CA VAL A 45 10.15 -1.20 9.20
C VAL A 45 9.03 -0.17 9.31
N MET A 46 9.37 1.07 9.62
CA MET A 46 8.39 2.15 9.75
C MET A 46 7.63 2.34 8.43
N TRP A 47 8.32 2.54 7.30
CA TRP A 47 7.64 2.80 6.02
C TRP A 47 6.89 1.58 5.47
N LEU A 48 7.44 0.37 5.62
CA LEU A 48 6.74 -0.86 5.27
C LEU A 48 5.47 -1.03 6.11
N SER A 49 5.54 -0.82 7.42
CA SER A 49 4.36 -0.94 8.30
C SER A 49 3.33 0.14 8.02
N ASP A 50 3.77 1.36 7.76
CA ASP A 50 2.90 2.49 7.47
C ASP A 50 2.13 2.29 6.15
N SER A 51 2.76 1.66 5.16
CA SER A 51 2.09 1.27 3.90
C SER A 51 0.91 0.30 4.12
N LEU A 52 0.96 -0.53 5.18
CA LEU A 52 -0.13 -1.43 5.56
C LEU A 52 -1.21 -0.70 6.36
N HIS A 53 -0.82 0.23 7.22
CA HIS A 53 -1.75 0.95 8.11
C HIS A 53 -2.84 1.68 7.31
N CYS A 54 -2.50 2.19 6.13
CA CYS A 54 -3.44 2.96 5.32
C CYS A 54 -4.60 2.13 4.73
N PHE A 55 -4.55 0.80 4.75
CA PHE A 55 -5.63 -0.05 4.22
C PHE A 55 -6.90 -0.09 5.07
N ASP A 56 -6.86 0.33 6.34
CA ASP A 56 -8.02 0.34 7.23
C ASP A 56 -9.19 1.16 6.64
N ARG A 57 -8.91 2.36 6.13
CA ARG A 57 -9.92 3.22 5.50
C ARG A 57 -10.57 2.58 4.28
N LEU A 58 -9.79 1.88 3.45
CA LEU A 58 -10.33 1.16 2.30
C LEU A 58 -11.19 -0.02 2.74
N GLY A 59 -10.74 -0.79 3.74
CA GLY A 59 -11.49 -1.90 4.30
C GLY A 59 -12.86 -1.47 4.85
N GLN A 60 -12.90 -0.36 5.58
CA GLN A 60 -14.15 0.21 6.11
C GLN A 60 -15.07 0.69 4.98
N ALA A 61 -14.53 1.36 3.96
CA ALA A 61 -15.31 1.81 2.81
C ALA A 61 -15.90 0.64 2.01
N LEU A 62 -15.13 -0.45 1.83
CA LEU A 62 -15.63 -1.66 1.17
C LEU A 62 -16.74 -2.34 1.97
N GLN A 63 -16.64 -2.36 3.30
CA GLN A 63 -17.68 -2.91 4.18
C GLN A 63 -18.99 -2.10 4.13
N SER A 64 -18.91 -0.77 3.98
CA SER A 64 -20.11 0.07 3.87
C SER A 64 -20.83 -0.09 2.53
N GLY A 65 -20.09 -0.50 1.47
CA GLY A 65 -20.61 -0.58 0.11
C GLY A 65 -20.89 0.79 -0.52
N ASP A 66 -20.51 1.89 0.14
CA ASP A 66 -20.68 3.24 -0.38
C ASP A 66 -19.62 3.51 -1.45
N GLY A 67 -20.05 3.57 -2.71
CA GLY A 67 -19.19 3.83 -3.86
C GLY A 67 -18.37 5.11 -3.73
N LYS A 68 -18.90 6.17 -3.10
CA LYS A 68 -18.17 7.43 -2.89
C LYS A 68 -17.08 7.27 -1.84
N ALA A 69 -17.36 6.54 -0.77
CA ALA A 69 -16.38 6.24 0.26
C ALA A 69 -15.25 5.35 -0.32
N ILE A 70 -15.59 4.37 -1.14
CA ILE A 70 -14.62 3.48 -1.80
C ILE A 70 -13.74 4.27 -2.77
N GLU A 71 -14.33 5.13 -3.59
CA GLU A 71 -13.59 6.02 -4.49
C GLU A 71 -12.61 6.90 -3.72
N ALA A 72 -13.07 7.62 -2.70
CA ALA A 72 -12.25 8.53 -1.91
C ALA A 72 -11.11 7.82 -1.17
N ALA A 73 -11.39 6.65 -0.57
CA ALA A 73 -10.37 5.86 0.10
C ALA A 73 -9.31 5.32 -0.87
N SER A 74 -9.75 4.85 -2.05
CA SER A 74 -8.85 4.32 -3.09
C SER A 74 -7.97 5.42 -3.68
N GLU A 75 -8.53 6.61 -3.95
CA GLU A 75 -7.77 7.78 -4.43
C GLU A 75 -6.73 8.24 -3.40
N GLY A 76 -7.11 8.32 -2.12
CA GLY A 76 -6.19 8.69 -1.05
C GLY A 76 -5.02 7.72 -0.95
N LEU A 77 -5.28 6.41 -1.04
CA LEU A 77 -4.24 5.38 -1.06
C LEU A 77 -3.41 5.42 -2.34
N PHE A 78 -4.01 5.66 -3.50
CA PHE A 78 -3.30 5.79 -4.78
C PHE A 78 -2.27 6.93 -4.72
N GLY A 79 -2.68 8.09 -4.20
CA GLY A 79 -1.78 9.22 -3.98
C GLY A 79 -0.69 8.90 -2.96
N TYR A 80 -1.04 8.21 -1.89
CA TYR A 80 -0.08 7.80 -0.86
C TYR A 80 0.99 6.85 -1.41
N TYR A 81 0.59 5.86 -2.22
CA TYR A 81 1.51 4.92 -2.86
C TYR A 81 2.38 5.60 -3.93
N GLY A 82 1.95 6.75 -4.46
CA GLY A 82 2.80 7.62 -5.27
C GLY A 82 4.08 8.04 -4.54
N MET A 83 4.04 8.27 -3.22
CA MET A 83 5.23 8.60 -2.43
C MET A 83 6.27 7.48 -2.42
N PHE A 84 5.82 6.21 -2.41
CA PHE A 84 6.70 5.04 -2.41
C PHE A 84 7.33 4.76 -3.78
N ILE A 85 6.73 5.26 -4.86
CA ILE A 85 7.15 4.98 -6.24
C ILE A 85 7.90 6.17 -6.82
N ASP A 86 7.26 7.34 -6.78
CA ASP A 86 7.73 8.56 -7.41
C ASP A 86 8.67 9.33 -6.47
N GLY A 87 8.58 9.07 -5.16
CA GLY A 87 9.22 9.84 -4.10
C GLY A 87 8.32 10.98 -3.64
N ALA A 88 8.81 11.75 -2.67
CA ALA A 88 8.12 12.95 -2.20
C ALA A 88 9.10 14.11 -2.06
N ASP A 89 8.60 15.32 -2.30
CA ASP A 89 9.36 16.55 -2.06
C ASP A 89 9.65 16.67 -0.56
N GLY A 90 10.88 16.29 -0.18
CA GLY A 90 11.32 15.86 1.16
C GLY A 90 11.25 16.86 2.32
N LYS A 91 10.20 17.68 2.43
CA LYS A 91 9.96 18.51 3.62
C LYS A 91 9.11 17.74 4.64
N GLY A 92 9.78 17.27 5.71
CA GLY A 92 9.12 16.70 6.88
C GLY A 92 9.00 15.17 6.91
N LEU A 93 9.52 14.46 5.91
CA LEU A 93 9.58 13.00 5.91
C LEU A 93 10.78 12.49 6.70
N LYS A 94 10.59 11.36 7.37
CA LYS A 94 11.65 10.62 8.04
C LYS A 94 12.33 9.69 7.03
N GLY A 95 13.54 10.02 6.61
CA GLY A 95 14.30 9.19 5.67
C GLY A 95 13.71 9.19 4.26
N ASP A 96 13.95 8.09 3.53
CA ASP A 96 13.57 7.93 2.13
C ASP A 96 12.56 6.77 1.95
N PRO A 97 11.24 7.07 1.87
CA PRO A 97 10.21 6.06 1.64
C PRO A 97 10.38 5.34 0.30
N LYS A 98 10.83 6.04 -0.75
CA LYS A 98 11.06 5.44 -2.05
C LYS A 98 12.23 4.47 -2.00
N GLY A 99 13.35 4.89 -1.41
CA GLY A 99 14.51 4.02 -1.20
C GLY A 99 14.17 2.75 -0.43
N THR A 100 13.23 2.83 0.53
CA THR A 100 12.71 1.64 1.23
C THR A 100 12.04 0.67 0.25
N PHE A 101 11.09 1.14 -0.56
CA PHE A 101 10.39 0.27 -1.51
C PHE A 101 11.25 -0.19 -2.68
N GLU A 102 12.31 0.54 -3.04
CA GLU A 102 13.31 0.07 -4.00
C GLU A 102 14.13 -1.10 -3.42
N ARG A 103 14.58 -1.02 -2.16
CA ARG A 103 15.29 -2.13 -1.48
C ARG A 103 14.47 -3.43 -1.45
N TYR A 104 13.18 -3.32 -1.14
CA TYR A 104 12.28 -4.49 -1.05
C TYR A 104 11.44 -4.73 -2.30
N GLY A 105 11.71 -4.07 -3.42
CA GLY A 105 10.90 -4.18 -4.64
C GLY A 105 10.83 -5.59 -5.23
N HIS A 106 11.81 -6.44 -4.89
CA HIS A 106 11.82 -7.87 -5.23
C HIS A 106 10.81 -8.71 -4.41
N LEU A 107 10.35 -8.18 -3.27
CA LEU A 107 9.29 -8.76 -2.44
C LEU A 107 7.98 -8.01 -2.67
N CYS A 108 7.94 -6.72 -2.35
CA CYS A 108 6.72 -5.93 -2.37
C CYS A 108 6.72 -4.90 -3.51
N ASN A 109 5.96 -5.18 -4.56
CA ASN A 109 5.83 -4.28 -5.69
C ASN A 109 4.73 -3.23 -5.44
N ALA A 110 5.12 -2.03 -5.03
CA ALA A 110 4.18 -0.93 -4.78
C ALA A 110 3.38 -0.52 -6.03
N ASN A 111 3.89 -0.76 -7.24
CA ASN A 111 3.16 -0.48 -8.48
C ASN A 111 1.94 -1.39 -8.65
N GLU A 112 2.05 -2.67 -8.26
CA GLU A 112 0.92 -3.61 -8.33
C GLU A 112 -0.20 -3.22 -7.36
N ALA A 113 0.17 -2.80 -6.15
CA ALA A 113 -0.79 -2.27 -5.19
C ALA A 113 -1.48 -1.01 -5.73
N ARG A 114 -0.70 -0.07 -6.28
CA ARG A 114 -1.24 1.17 -6.88
C ARG A 114 -2.18 0.89 -8.05
N ALA A 115 -1.86 -0.08 -8.90
CA ALA A 115 -2.72 -0.51 -10.00
C ALA A 115 -4.02 -1.16 -9.50
N ALA A 116 -3.97 -1.99 -8.45
CA ALA A 116 -5.16 -2.56 -7.83
C ALA A 116 -6.06 -1.48 -7.21
N LEU A 117 -5.48 -0.49 -6.53
CA LEU A 117 -6.20 0.66 -5.96
C LEU A 117 -6.91 1.49 -7.05
N ASP A 118 -6.24 1.76 -8.16
CA ASP A 118 -6.85 2.48 -9.28
C ASP A 118 -8.01 1.69 -9.90
N ALA A 119 -7.86 0.36 -10.05
CA ALA A 119 -8.92 -0.49 -10.54
C ALA A 119 -10.16 -0.49 -9.61
N ILE A 120 -9.96 -0.52 -8.28
CA ILE A 120 -11.06 -0.38 -7.31
C ILE A 120 -11.77 0.97 -7.49
N ARG A 121 -10.99 2.06 -7.58
CA ARG A 121 -11.51 3.41 -7.79
C ARG A 121 -12.36 3.50 -9.04
N LEU A 122 -11.87 3.00 -10.18
CA LEU A 122 -12.58 3.02 -11.47
C LEU A 122 -13.91 2.25 -11.39
N LYS A 123 -13.92 1.09 -10.73
CA LYS A 123 -15.16 0.30 -10.51
C LYS A 123 -16.15 1.04 -9.62
N ALA A 124 -15.67 1.70 -8.57
CA ALA A 124 -16.50 2.49 -7.66
C ALA A 124 -17.13 3.70 -8.36
N VAL A 125 -16.37 4.39 -9.22
CA VAL A 125 -16.89 5.47 -10.06
C VAL A 125 -17.96 4.92 -11.02
N ALA A 126 -17.65 3.86 -11.78
CA ALA A 126 -18.57 3.30 -12.77
C ALA A 126 -19.92 2.89 -12.15
N ALA A 127 -19.90 2.28 -10.96
CA ALA A 127 -21.11 1.85 -10.27
C ALA A 127 -22.03 3.01 -9.85
N GLN A 128 -21.49 4.21 -9.65
CA GLN A 128 -22.28 5.41 -9.35
C GLN A 128 -23.06 5.92 -10.58
N TRP A 129 -22.51 5.74 -11.80
CA TRP A 129 -23.17 6.16 -13.04
C TRP A 129 -24.24 5.18 -13.52
N THR A 130 -24.08 3.89 -13.24
CA THR A 130 -25.08 2.86 -13.59
C THR A 130 -26.25 2.77 -12.61
N GLY A 131 -26.18 3.49 -11.50
CA GLY A 131 -27.22 3.58 -10.47
C GLY A 131 -28.04 4.87 -10.50
N ALA A 132 -27.79 5.76 -11.47
CA ALA A 132 -28.57 6.97 -11.75
C ALA A 132 -29.53 6.73 -12.93
#